data_AF-A0A7W6SGW4-F1
#
_entry.id   AF-A0A7W6SGW4-F1
#
_cell.length_a   1.000
_cell.length_b   1.000
_cell.length_c   1.000
_cell.angle_alpha   90.00
_cell.angle_beta   90.00
_cell.angle_gamma   90.00
#
_symmetry.space_group_name_H-M   'P 1'
#
loop_
_entity.id
_entity.type
_entity.pdbx_description
1 polymer ?
#
loop_
_entity_poly.entity_id
_entity_poly.type
_entity_poly.pdbx_seq_one_letter_code
_entity_poly.pdbx_strand_id
1 'polypeptide(L)'
;MNAALILALPLALAACFGSDGDRPSLMDGTQAGGPQPFPDNFRGDTLALMRTYLNNPVGVREASMADPVQRPVGGRQFYVSCLRFNPRETDGSYKGARERAVIFVNGRADRVVDKAGELCAGAVYAPFPELEKMTR
;
A
#
# COMPACT_ATOMS: atom_id res chain seq x y z
N MET A 1 55.68 -1.57 -40.75
CA MET A 1 54.82 -2.49 -39.99
C MET A 1 53.91 -1.62 -39.12
N ASN A 2 52.61 -1.68 -39.40
CA ASN A 2 51.45 -1.55 -38.49
C ASN A 2 51.28 -0.24 -37.67
N ALA A 3 50.11 0.35 -37.47
CA ALA A 3 48.75 0.18 -37.98
C ALA A 3 47.97 1.42 -37.50
N ALA A 4 46.96 1.82 -38.26
CA ALA A 4 45.92 2.76 -37.83
C ALA A 4 45.07 2.16 -36.69
N LEU A 5 44.52 2.99 -35.80
CA LEU A 5 43.07 3.07 -35.52
C LEU A 5 42.74 4.11 -34.42
N ILE A 6 42.14 5.22 -34.88
CA ILE A 6 40.90 5.87 -34.41
C ILE A 6 40.19 5.17 -33.22
N LEU A 7 39.89 5.90 -32.13
CA LEU A 7 38.50 6.22 -31.69
C LEU A 7 38.47 6.95 -30.34
N ALA A 8 37.86 8.12 -30.36
CA ALA A 8 37.28 8.79 -29.20
C ALA A 8 36.17 7.94 -28.58
N LEU A 9 36.04 7.94 -27.25
CA LEU A 9 34.71 7.82 -26.63
C LEU A 9 34.65 8.47 -25.23
N PRO A 10 33.58 9.23 -24.91
CA PRO A 10 33.51 10.14 -23.78
C PRO A 10 32.77 9.52 -22.57
N LEU A 11 32.90 10.22 -21.43
CA LEU A 11 31.97 10.33 -20.30
C LEU A 11 31.08 9.11 -19.95
N ALA A 12 31.37 8.49 -18.81
CA ALA A 12 30.32 7.93 -17.96
C ALA A 12 30.26 8.77 -16.66
N LEU A 13 29.33 9.74 -16.62
CA LEU A 13 28.92 10.36 -15.37
C LEU A 13 28.34 9.26 -14.45
N ALA A 14 28.87 9.14 -13.25
CA ALA A 14 28.18 8.48 -12.15
C ALA A 14 26.97 9.34 -11.77
N ALA A 15 25.79 8.97 -12.30
CA ALA A 15 24.53 9.49 -11.81
C ALA A 15 24.15 8.72 -10.54
N CYS A 16 24.50 9.27 -9.37
CA CYS A 16 23.78 8.96 -8.14
C CYS A 16 22.43 9.67 -8.22
N PHE A 17 21.42 9.00 -8.77
CA PHE A 17 20.04 9.43 -8.56
C PHE A 17 19.56 8.86 -7.22
N GLY A 18 19.75 9.66 -6.18
CA GLY A 18 18.83 9.69 -5.06
C GLY A 18 17.68 10.61 -5.46
N SER A 19 16.50 10.05 -5.70
CA SER A 19 15.24 10.79 -5.63
C SER A 19 14.11 9.80 -5.28
N ASP A 20 13.48 10.12 -4.16
CA ASP A 20 12.10 9.88 -3.75
C ASP A 20 11.30 8.70 -4.33
N GLY A 21 10.90 7.81 -3.41
CA GLY A 21 9.47 7.65 -3.16
C GLY A 21 8.62 6.78 -4.09
N ASP A 22 9.15 6.19 -5.16
CA ASP A 22 8.39 5.25 -5.99
C ASP A 22 8.78 3.81 -5.64
N ARG A 23 8.07 3.24 -4.66
CA ARG A 23 8.01 1.78 -4.55
C ARG A 23 7.37 1.29 -5.86
N PRO A 24 7.98 0.35 -6.60
CA PRO A 24 7.38 -0.22 -7.80
C PRO A 24 6.07 -0.89 -7.38
N SER A 25 5.00 -0.16 -7.58
CA SER A 25 3.66 -0.61 -7.28
C SER A 25 3.21 -1.37 -8.52
N LEU A 26 2.79 -2.62 -8.35
CA LEU A 26 2.61 -3.63 -9.41
C LEU A 26 1.57 -3.29 -10.50
N MET A 27 1.12 -2.03 -10.56
CA MET A 27 0.27 -1.48 -11.62
C MET A 27 0.99 -1.39 -12.98
N ASP A 28 2.33 -1.37 -13.02
CA ASP A 28 3.13 -1.36 -14.26
C ASP A 28 3.51 -2.77 -14.75
N GLY A 29 3.22 -3.80 -13.95
CA GLY A 29 3.43 -5.18 -14.32
C GLY A 29 2.22 -5.74 -15.05
N THR A 30 2.45 -6.36 -16.20
CA THR A 30 1.51 -7.26 -16.89
C THR A 30 1.17 -8.44 -15.98
N GLN A 31 0.31 -8.22 -14.99
CA GLN A 31 -0.45 -9.28 -14.39
C GLN A 31 -1.23 -9.93 -15.52
N ALA A 32 -0.85 -11.15 -15.88
CA ALA A 32 -1.67 -12.02 -16.70
C ALA A 32 -3.09 -11.94 -16.16
N GLY A 33 -4.03 -11.43 -16.98
CA GLY A 33 -5.34 -10.92 -16.57
C GLY A 33 -6.33 -11.97 -16.06
N GLY A 34 -5.85 -13.03 -15.40
CA GLY A 34 -6.66 -14.02 -14.72
C GLY A 34 -7.25 -13.49 -13.40
N PRO A 35 -8.22 -14.22 -12.83
CA PRO A 35 -8.83 -13.88 -11.55
C PRO A 35 -7.77 -13.74 -10.44
N GLN A 36 -7.87 -12.67 -9.64
CA GLN A 36 -7.02 -12.51 -8.47
C GLN A 36 -7.40 -13.57 -7.42
N PRO A 37 -6.43 -14.20 -6.75
CA PRO A 37 -6.72 -15.05 -5.59
C PRO A 37 -7.24 -14.20 -4.43
N PHE A 38 -8.08 -14.80 -3.60
CA PHE A 38 -8.53 -14.18 -2.36
C PHE A 38 -7.34 -14.01 -1.39
N PRO A 39 -7.21 -12.87 -0.69
CA PRO A 39 -6.11 -12.64 0.23
C PRO A 39 -6.35 -13.30 1.59
N ASP A 40 -5.97 -14.58 1.73
CA ASP A 40 -6.22 -15.37 2.95
C ASP A 40 -5.62 -14.75 4.23
N ASN A 41 -4.50 -14.03 4.13
CA ASN A 41 -3.83 -13.34 5.25
C ASN A 41 -4.09 -11.83 5.26
N PHE A 42 -5.25 -11.36 4.79
CA PHE A 42 -5.52 -9.93 4.60
C PHE A 42 -5.31 -9.07 5.87
N ARG A 43 -5.68 -9.59 7.04
CA ARG A 43 -5.47 -8.91 8.34
C ARG A 43 -3.98 -8.75 8.64
N GLY A 44 -3.20 -9.83 8.54
CA GLY A 44 -1.76 -9.81 8.82
C GLY A 44 -0.98 -8.93 7.87
N ASP A 45 -1.27 -9.03 6.57
CA ASP A 45 -0.65 -8.20 5.54
C ASP A 45 -1.02 -6.72 5.72
N THR A 46 -2.25 -6.42 6.15
CA THR A 46 -2.65 -5.05 6.48
C THR A 46 -1.89 -4.51 7.68
N LEU A 47 -1.68 -5.29 8.73
CA LEU A 47 -0.84 -4.86 9.86
C LEU A 47 0.59 -4.54 9.40
N ALA A 48 1.17 -5.38 8.54
CA ALA A 48 2.49 -5.14 7.99
C ALA A 48 2.54 -3.83 7.19
N LEU A 49 1.54 -3.58 6.35
CA LEU A 49 1.45 -2.37 5.55
C LEU A 49 1.24 -1.12 6.42
N MET A 50 0.34 -1.19 7.41
CA MET A 50 0.00 -0.07 8.29
C MET A 50 1.16 0.39 9.17
N ARG A 51 2.09 -0.51 9.55
CA ARG A 51 3.34 -0.13 10.23
C ARG A 51 4.19 0.85 9.42
N THR A 52 4.18 0.71 8.10
CA THR A 52 4.95 1.59 7.20
C THR A 52 4.15 2.82 6.76
N TYR A 53 2.83 2.73 6.79
CA TYR A 53 1.93 3.80 6.36
C TYR A 53 1.68 4.85 7.48
N LEU A 54 1.61 4.42 8.74
CA LEU A 54 1.41 5.34 9.86
C LEU A 54 2.73 5.95 10.32
N ASN A 55 2.77 7.28 10.41
CA ASN A 55 3.89 8.01 11.00
C ASN A 55 4.17 7.59 12.46
N ASN A 56 3.09 7.32 13.22
CA ASN A 56 3.14 6.76 14.56
C ASN A 56 2.06 5.68 14.69
N PRO A 57 2.43 4.38 14.72
CA PRO A 57 1.46 3.30 14.87
C PRO A 57 0.96 3.14 16.31
N VAL A 58 1.58 3.81 17.29
CA VAL A 58 1.23 3.68 18.72
C VAL A 58 -0.01 4.51 19.04
N GLY A 59 -0.97 3.88 19.71
CA GLY A 59 -2.16 4.56 20.23
C GLY A 59 -3.27 4.72 19.20
N VAL A 60 -3.30 3.91 18.14
CA VAL A 60 -4.49 3.76 17.28
C VAL A 60 -5.66 3.22 18.11
N ARG A 61 -6.87 3.71 17.85
CA ARG A 61 -8.11 3.33 18.54
C ARG A 61 -9.24 3.02 17.56
N GLU A 62 -10.28 2.37 18.04
CA GLU A 62 -11.53 2.12 17.33
C GLU A 62 -11.29 1.41 15.97
N ALA A 63 -10.32 0.51 15.95
CA ALA A 63 -9.89 -0.17 14.75
C ALA A 63 -10.90 -1.22 14.34
N SER A 64 -11.37 -1.12 13.10
CA SER A 64 -12.26 -2.10 12.49
C SER A 64 -11.90 -2.27 11.01
N MET A 65 -12.12 -3.48 10.51
CA MET A 65 -11.78 -3.88 9.16
C MET A 65 -12.91 -4.70 8.55
N ALA A 66 -13.22 -4.45 7.28
CA ALA A 66 -14.17 -5.23 6.51
C ALA A 66 -13.50 -6.42 5.82
N ASP A 67 -14.23 -7.49 5.53
CA ASP A 67 -13.67 -8.56 4.71
C ASP A 67 -13.37 -8.07 3.28
N PRO A 68 -12.32 -8.61 2.61
CA PRO A 68 -11.97 -8.22 1.25
C PRO A 68 -13.08 -8.51 0.24
N VAL A 69 -13.43 -7.51 -0.56
CA VAL A 69 -14.41 -7.63 -1.66
C VAL A 69 -13.80 -7.13 -2.97
N GLN A 70 -14.26 -7.67 -4.09
CA GLN A 70 -13.77 -7.21 -5.40
C GLN A 70 -14.31 -5.82 -5.72
N ARG A 71 -13.41 -4.90 -6.10
CA ARG A 71 -13.73 -3.54 -6.53
C ARG A 71 -12.95 -3.18 -7.80
N PRO A 72 -13.55 -2.38 -8.70
CA PRO A 72 -12.83 -1.82 -9.83
C PRO A 72 -11.86 -0.73 -9.36
N VAL A 73 -10.58 -0.90 -9.69
CA VAL A 73 -9.52 0.10 -9.50
C VAL A 73 -8.77 0.24 -10.82
N GLY A 74 -8.76 1.44 -11.40
CA GLY A 74 -8.06 1.68 -12.68
C GLY A 74 -8.55 0.79 -13.83
N GLY A 75 -9.84 0.43 -13.86
CA GLY A 75 -10.43 -0.44 -14.89
C GLY A 75 -10.18 -1.94 -14.70
N ARG A 76 -9.57 -2.36 -13.58
CA ARG A 76 -9.29 -3.77 -13.26
C ARG A 76 -9.90 -4.15 -11.90
N GLN A 77 -10.24 -5.42 -11.71
CA GLN A 77 -10.82 -5.91 -10.46
C GLN A 77 -9.70 -6.30 -9.48
N PHE A 78 -9.75 -5.74 -8.27
CA PHE A 78 -8.86 -6.11 -7.17
C PHE A 78 -9.68 -6.40 -5.92
N TYR A 79 -9.13 -7.25 -5.05
CA TYR A 79 -9.67 -7.34 -3.70
C TYR A 79 -9.32 -6.07 -2.92
N VAL A 80 -10.33 -5.51 -2.27
CA VAL A 80 -10.21 -4.32 -1.43
C VAL A 80 -10.82 -4.63 -0.08
N SER A 81 -10.07 -4.34 0.98
CA SER A 81 -10.58 -4.36 2.33
C SER A 81 -10.55 -2.95 2.92
N CYS A 82 -11.61 -2.59 3.61
CA CYS A 82 -11.77 -1.25 4.17
C CYS A 82 -11.42 -1.25 5.65
N LEU A 83 -10.68 -0.22 6.04
CA LEU A 83 -10.16 -0.04 7.39
C LEU A 83 -10.68 1.27 7.97
N ARG A 84 -11.23 1.23 9.17
CA ARG A 84 -11.58 2.40 9.98
C ARG A 84 -10.76 2.39 11.25
N PHE A 85 -10.18 3.54 11.60
CA PHE A 85 -9.37 3.69 12.81
C PHE A 85 -9.20 5.16 13.17
N ASN A 86 -8.95 5.45 14.44
CA ASN A 86 -8.72 6.78 14.98
C ASN A 86 -7.23 6.89 15.40
N PRO A 87 -6.36 7.46 14.55
CA PRO A 87 -4.93 7.54 14.86
C PRO A 87 -4.64 8.68 15.84
N ARG A 88 -3.60 8.49 16.65
CA ARG A 88 -3.04 9.53 17.49
C ARG A 88 -2.17 10.46 16.64
N GLU A 89 -2.48 11.75 16.66
CA GLU A 89 -1.70 12.79 15.98
C GLU A 89 -0.34 13.01 16.66
N THR A 90 0.57 13.70 15.99
CA THR A 90 1.90 14.01 16.53
C THR A 90 1.84 14.88 17.80
N ASP A 91 0.82 15.73 17.93
CA ASP A 91 0.55 16.53 19.14
C ASP A 91 -0.14 15.72 20.26
N GLY A 92 -0.39 14.43 20.03
CA GLY A 92 -1.04 13.51 20.94
C GLY A 92 -2.56 13.54 20.93
N SER A 93 -3.19 14.43 20.13
CA SER A 93 -4.64 14.54 19.99
C SER A 93 -5.24 13.45 19.09
N TYR A 94 -6.57 13.36 19.08
CA TYR A 94 -7.34 12.50 18.17
C TYR A 94 -8.31 13.38 17.38
N LYS A 95 -8.19 13.38 16.06
CA LYS A 95 -9.03 14.19 15.16
C LYS A 95 -10.26 13.45 14.62
N GLY A 96 -10.46 12.21 15.07
CA GLY A 96 -11.59 11.37 14.68
C GLY A 96 -11.18 10.22 13.77
N ALA A 97 -12.15 9.32 13.55
CA ALA A 97 -11.94 8.12 12.75
C ALA A 97 -11.65 8.45 11.28
N ARG A 98 -10.68 7.76 10.71
CA ARG A 98 -10.29 7.80 9.30
C ARG A 98 -10.71 6.49 8.64
N GLU A 99 -11.30 6.59 7.46
CA GLU A 99 -11.59 5.42 6.61
C GLU A 99 -10.55 5.35 5.48
N ARG A 100 -10.00 4.16 5.26
CA ARG A 100 -8.95 3.86 4.28
C ARG A 100 -9.26 2.56 3.57
N ALA A 101 -8.82 2.44 2.32
CA ALA A 101 -8.93 1.19 1.57
C ALA A 101 -7.54 0.54 1.42
N VAL A 102 -7.46 -0.76 1.64
CA VAL A 102 -6.27 -1.58 1.38
C VAL A 102 -6.52 -2.37 0.13
N ILE A 103 -5.69 -2.18 -0.89
CA ILE A 103 -5.78 -2.92 -2.16
C ILE A 103 -4.85 -4.12 -2.09
N PHE A 104 -5.36 -5.28 -2.51
CA PHE A 104 -4.62 -6.53 -2.59
C PHE A 104 -4.33 -6.89 -4.04
N VAL A 105 -3.07 -7.22 -4.32
CA VAL A 105 -2.57 -7.63 -5.63
C VAL A 105 -1.98 -9.03 -5.48
N ASN A 106 -2.44 -9.97 -6.30
CA ASN A 106 -2.08 -11.39 -6.24
C ASN A 106 -2.20 -11.99 -4.82
N GLY A 107 -3.25 -11.60 -4.09
CA GLY A 107 -3.51 -12.09 -2.74
C GLY A 107 -2.68 -11.44 -1.63
N ARG A 108 -1.87 -10.41 -1.93
CA ARG A 108 -1.00 -9.70 -0.96
C ARG A 108 -1.37 -8.22 -0.85
N ALA A 109 -1.28 -7.63 0.33
CA ALA A 109 -1.51 -6.19 0.49
C ALA A 109 -0.44 -5.39 -0.29
N ASP A 110 -0.89 -4.50 -1.15
CA ASP A 110 -0.02 -3.71 -2.04
C ASP A 110 0.07 -2.25 -1.58
N ARG A 111 -1.08 -1.60 -1.36
CA ARG A 111 -1.13 -0.17 -1.00
C ARG A 111 -2.35 0.21 -0.17
N VAL A 112 -2.20 1.31 0.57
CA VAL A 112 -3.29 2.00 1.28
C VAL A 112 -3.74 3.19 0.44
N VAL A 113 -5.04 3.37 0.31
CA VAL A 113 -5.66 4.52 -0.37
C VAL A 113 -6.30 5.42 0.69
N ASP A 114 -5.88 6.69 0.69
CA ASP A 114 -6.36 7.71 1.62
C ASP A 114 -7.85 8.04 1.45
N LYS A 115 -8.30 8.08 0.20
CA LYS A 115 -9.68 8.41 -0.17
C LYS A 115 -10.46 7.12 -0.42
N ALA A 116 -11.01 6.55 0.66
CA ALA A 116 -11.81 5.33 0.61
C ALA A 116 -13.02 5.46 -0.33
N GLY A 117 -13.89 6.45 -0.09
CA GLY A 117 -15.02 6.79 -0.98
C GLY A 117 -15.80 5.55 -1.45
N GLU A 118 -16.02 5.46 -2.76
CA GLU A 118 -16.73 4.36 -3.40
C GLU A 118 -16.10 2.97 -3.19
N LEU A 119 -14.78 2.89 -2.91
CA LEU A 119 -14.12 1.61 -2.64
C LEU A 119 -14.68 0.95 -1.38
N CYS A 120 -15.16 1.75 -0.43
CA CYS A 120 -15.69 1.31 0.86
C CYS A 120 -17.21 1.48 1.01
N ALA A 121 -17.92 1.84 -0.07
CA ALA A 121 -19.37 1.93 -0.06
C ALA A 121 -20.00 0.57 0.29
N GLY A 122 -20.81 0.53 1.36
CA GLY A 122 -21.47 -0.69 1.82
C GLY A 122 -20.56 -1.68 2.56
N ALA A 123 -19.35 -1.28 2.95
CA ALA A 123 -18.45 -2.15 3.73
C ALA A 123 -19.06 -2.52 5.10
N VAL A 124 -18.96 -3.80 5.45
CA VAL A 124 -19.38 -4.32 6.75
C VAL A 124 -18.15 -4.48 7.63
N TYR A 125 -18.08 -3.69 8.70
CA TYR A 125 -16.90 -3.61 9.56
C TYR A 125 -16.98 -4.59 10.73
N ALA A 126 -15.90 -5.33 10.94
CA ALA A 126 -15.68 -6.16 12.13
C ALA A 126 -14.50 -5.61 12.95
N PRO A 127 -14.43 -5.86 14.26
CA PRO A 127 -13.30 -5.44 15.09
C PRO A 127 -11.95 -5.87 14.52
N PHE A 128 -10.95 -5.00 14.64
CA PHE A 128 -9.56 -5.27 14.24
C PHE A 128 -8.57 -4.82 15.32
N PRO A 129 -8.65 -5.42 16.53
CA PRO A 129 -7.89 -4.98 17.70
C PRO A 129 -6.37 -5.14 17.55
N GLU A 130 -5.91 -5.94 16.59
CA GLU A 130 -4.49 -6.12 16.31
C GLU A 130 -3.82 -4.82 15.86
N LEU A 131 -4.56 -3.93 15.16
CA LEU A 131 -4.05 -2.62 14.75
C LEU A 131 -3.79 -1.71 15.96
N GLU A 132 -4.63 -1.80 17.00
CA GLU A 132 -4.48 -0.98 18.21
C GLU A 132 -3.30 -1.43 19.08
N LYS A 133 -2.87 -2.68 18.93
CA LYS A 133 -1.74 -3.28 19.65
C LYS A 133 -0.38 -2.99 18.99
N MET A 134 -0.35 -2.23 17.90
CA MET A 134 0.90 -1.94 17.23
C MET A 134 1.82 -1.08 18.09
N THR A 135 3.08 -1.50 18.15
CA THR A 135 4.18 -0.75 18.74
C THR A 135 5.15 -0.30 17.65
N ARG A 136 6.07 0.59 18.00
CA ARG A 136 7.20 0.94 17.13
C ARG A 136 8.22 -0.20 17.08
#